data_AF-A0A067DWR6-F1
#
_entry.id   AF-A0A067DWR6-F1
#
_cell.length_a   1.000
_cell.length_b   1.000
_cell.length_c   1.000
_cell.angle_alpha   90.00
_cell.angle_beta   90.00
_cell.angle_gamma   90.00
#
_symmetry.space_group_name_H-M   'P 1'
#
loop_
_entity.id
_entity.type
_entity.pdbx_description
1 polymer ?
#
loop_
_entity_poly.entity_id
_entity_poly.type
_entity_poly.pdbx_seq_one_letter_code
_entity_poly.pdbx_strand_id
1 'polypeptide(L)'
;MAHAIVSFLLDQLKSIPQDQVKEKWRLVTGVEQEVEKLTKNLRAIQAVLEDAEQRQMKQDKVVTLWLDQLRDASYDMEDVLDEWITETRKLQLDEGRDDDDANAFVTLLTKVCYFFPAASNCFGGFKQLSLRHDIAVKIREISEKLDEIAARKDRFNFVENVINSVKKPERERTISLIDEGEVCGRVDEKNELLSKLCESSEQQKGLHVISLVGLGGIGKTTLAQLAYNNDE
;
A
#
# COMPACT_ATOMS: atom_id res chain seq x y z
N MET A 1 7.39 -7.06 -7.87
CA MET A 1 7.23 -6.04 -6.81
C MET A 1 6.24 -4.94 -7.21
N ALA A 2 6.29 -4.42 -8.45
CA ALA A 2 5.32 -3.44 -8.95
C ALA A 2 3.87 -3.94 -8.89
N HIS A 3 3.63 -5.24 -9.09
CA HIS A 3 2.30 -5.84 -8.94
C HIS A 3 1.69 -5.62 -7.55
N ALA A 4 2.49 -5.75 -6.49
CA ALA A 4 2.00 -5.57 -5.12
C ALA A 4 1.60 -4.11 -4.84
N ILE A 5 2.42 -3.17 -5.30
CA ILE A 5 2.18 -1.72 -5.14
C ILE A 5 0.91 -1.31 -5.89
N VAL A 6 0.78 -1.69 -7.16
CA VAL A 6 -0.40 -1.37 -7.97
C VAL A 6 -1.68 -1.99 -7.39
N SER A 7 -1.59 -3.21 -6.85
CA SER A 7 -2.73 -3.85 -6.18
C SER A 7 -3.14 -3.10 -4.91
N PHE A 8 -2.16 -2.69 -4.10
CA PHE A 8 -2.39 -1.91 -2.89
C PHE A 8 -3.06 -0.57 -3.20
N LEU A 9 -2.57 0.18 -4.20
CA LEU A 9 -3.16 1.44 -4.62
C LEU A 9 -4.60 1.25 -5.11
N LEU A 10 -4.88 0.20 -5.88
CA LEU A 10 -6.24 -0.12 -6.31
C LEU A 10 -7.17 -0.40 -5.13
N ASP A 11 -6.69 -1.07 -4.09
CA ASP A 11 -7.47 -1.35 -2.90
C ASP A 11 -7.66 -0.10 -2.02
N GLN A 12 -6.64 0.75 -1.89
CA GLN A 12 -6.78 2.07 -1.26
C GLN A 12 -7.82 2.91 -1.99
N LEU A 13 -7.76 3.03 -3.32
CA LEU A 13 -8.74 3.79 -4.11
C LEU A 13 -10.17 3.24 -3.96
N LYS A 14 -10.35 1.92 -3.89
CA LYS A 14 -11.67 1.31 -3.62
C LYS A 14 -12.17 1.58 -2.20
N SER A 15 -11.25 1.65 -1.23
CA SER A 15 -11.59 1.86 0.19
C SER A 15 -12.09 3.27 0.46
N ILE A 16 -11.79 4.22 -0.43
CA ILE A 16 -12.27 5.59 -0.39
C ILE A 16 -13.77 5.59 -0.77
N PRO A 17 -14.69 5.89 0.17
CA PRO A 17 -16.12 5.88 -0.13
C PRO A 17 -16.44 6.99 -1.14
N GLN A 18 -17.14 6.66 -2.23
CA GLN A 18 -17.55 7.66 -3.25
C GLN A 18 -18.33 8.84 -2.63
N ASP A 19 -19.08 8.60 -1.56
CA ASP A 19 -19.84 9.64 -0.87
C ASP A 19 -18.93 10.61 -0.10
N GLN A 20 -17.82 10.11 0.47
CA GLN A 20 -16.80 10.97 1.09
C GLN A 20 -15.98 11.74 0.04
N VAL A 21 -15.80 11.17 -1.15
CA VAL A 21 -15.17 11.89 -2.27
C VAL A 21 -16.05 13.07 -2.69
N LYS A 22 -17.35 12.81 -2.91
CA LYS A 22 -18.30 13.86 -3.32
C LYS A 22 -18.41 15.00 -2.32
N GLU A 23 -18.49 14.71 -1.02
CA GLU A 23 -18.58 15.76 0.00
C GLU A 23 -17.28 16.54 0.19
N LYS A 24 -16.12 15.86 0.18
CA LYS A 24 -14.82 16.51 0.41
C LYS A 24 -14.27 17.20 -0.83
N TRP A 25 -14.57 16.71 -2.02
CA TRP A 25 -14.11 17.29 -3.28
C TRP A 25 -15.17 18.16 -3.98
N ARG A 26 -16.33 18.39 -3.34
CA ARG A 26 -17.42 19.23 -3.87
C ARG A 26 -16.98 20.61 -4.37
N LEU A 27 -15.88 21.13 -3.81
CA LEU A 27 -15.32 22.43 -4.11
C LEU A 27 -14.21 22.38 -5.18
N VAL A 28 -13.73 21.20 -5.56
CA VAL A 28 -12.72 21.00 -6.59
C VAL A 28 -13.26 20.10 -7.70
N THR A 29 -13.78 20.74 -8.73
CA THR A 29 -14.34 20.04 -9.90
C THR A 29 -13.25 19.28 -10.66
N GLY A 30 -13.57 18.07 -11.14
CA GLY A 30 -12.70 17.27 -12.01
C GLY A 30 -11.92 16.14 -11.33
N VAL A 31 -11.71 16.16 -10.01
CA VAL A 31 -10.92 15.14 -9.31
C VAL A 31 -11.53 13.75 -9.39
N GLU A 32 -12.86 13.65 -9.37
CA GLU A 32 -13.56 12.36 -9.55
C GLU A 32 -13.21 11.70 -10.89
N GLN A 33 -13.08 12.50 -11.96
CA GLN A 33 -12.72 12.00 -13.28
C GLN A 33 -11.26 11.51 -13.29
N GLU A 34 -10.36 12.24 -12.63
CA GLU A 34 -8.96 11.83 -12.50
C GLU A 34 -8.80 10.54 -11.68
N VAL A 35 -9.56 10.39 -10.59
CA VAL A 35 -9.56 9.16 -9.79
C VAL A 35 -10.11 7.97 -10.58
N GLU A 36 -11.19 8.17 -11.34
CA GLU A 36 -11.74 7.12 -12.20
C GLU A 36 -10.74 6.71 -13.30
N LYS A 37 -10.05 7.68 -13.89
CA LYS A 37 -9.03 7.50 -14.92
C LYS A 37 -7.82 6.75 -14.39
N LEU A 38 -7.28 7.16 -13.23
CA LEU A 38 -6.26 6.44 -12.48
C LEU A 38 -6.66 4.98 -12.25
N THR A 39 -7.89 4.75 -11.76
CA THR A 39 -8.40 3.40 -11.50
C THR A 39 -8.42 2.54 -12.77
N LYS A 40 -8.84 3.09 -13.91
CA LYS A 40 -8.85 2.38 -15.20
C LYS A 40 -7.44 2.04 -15.67
N ASN A 41 -6.50 2.99 -15.58
CA ASN A 41 -5.11 2.80 -15.97
C ASN A 41 -4.41 1.76 -15.10
N LEU A 42 -4.54 1.85 -13.78
CA LEU A 42 -3.97 0.88 -12.85
C LEU A 42 -4.48 -0.53 -13.14
N ARG A 43 -5.77 -0.71 -13.47
CA ARG A 43 -6.31 -2.02 -13.90
C ARG A 43 -5.70 -2.51 -15.22
N ALA A 44 -5.59 -1.62 -16.21
CA ALA A 44 -5.02 -1.95 -17.51
C ALA A 44 -3.53 -2.34 -17.42
N ILE A 45 -2.80 -1.71 -16.50
CA ILE A 45 -1.40 -2.01 -16.18
C ILE A 45 -1.30 -3.32 -15.36
N GLN A 46 -2.18 -3.51 -14.37
CA GLN A 46 -2.20 -4.72 -13.55
C GLN A 46 -2.35 -5.99 -14.41
N ALA A 47 -3.15 -5.93 -15.48
CA ALA A 47 -3.35 -7.05 -16.41
C ALA A 47 -2.07 -7.53 -17.11
N VAL A 48 -1.03 -6.69 -17.21
CA VAL A 48 0.23 -7.02 -17.91
C VAL A 48 1.44 -7.14 -16.99
N LEU A 49 1.27 -6.82 -15.70
CA LEU A 49 2.40 -6.71 -14.76
C LEU A 49 3.14 -8.03 -14.57
N GLU A 50 2.47 -9.16 -14.67
CA GLU A 50 3.12 -10.46 -14.52
C GLU A 50 4.11 -10.75 -15.65
N ASP A 51 3.70 -10.56 -16.90
CA ASP A 51 4.58 -10.73 -18.06
C ASP A 51 5.72 -9.69 -18.03
N ALA A 52 5.42 -8.44 -17.65
CA ALA A 52 6.43 -7.41 -17.49
C ALA A 52 7.49 -7.77 -16.44
N GLU A 53 7.10 -8.22 -15.24
CA GLU A 53 8.03 -8.63 -14.18
C GLU A 53 8.85 -9.87 -14.60
N GLN A 54 8.26 -10.82 -15.32
CA GLN A 54 9.01 -11.96 -15.86
C GLN A 54 10.05 -11.54 -16.90
N ARG A 55 9.73 -10.58 -17.78
CA ARG A 55 10.68 -10.03 -18.77
C ARG A 55 11.78 -9.20 -18.13
N GLN A 56 11.50 -8.49 -17.04
CA GLN A 56 12.52 -7.81 -16.23
C GLN A 56 13.59 -8.79 -15.74
N MET A 57 13.20 -9.98 -15.27
CA MET A 57 14.14 -11.01 -14.82
C MET A 57 15.02 -11.53 -15.97
N LYS A 58 14.53 -11.47 -17.21
CA LYS A 58 15.28 -11.82 -18.43
C LYS A 58 16.18 -10.69 -18.94
N GLN A 59 16.37 -9.62 -18.15
CA GLN A 59 17.22 -8.46 -18.44
C GLN A 59 16.75 -7.62 -19.64
N ASP A 60 15.45 -7.56 -19.90
CA ASP A 60 14.89 -6.57 -20.84
C ASP A 60 14.98 -5.17 -20.21
N LYS A 61 15.98 -4.39 -20.66
CA LYS A 61 16.25 -3.03 -20.14
C LYS A 61 15.11 -2.07 -20.40
N VAL A 62 14.35 -2.23 -21.49
CA VAL A 62 13.29 -1.29 -21.86
C VAL A 62 12.06 -1.55 -20.99
N VAL A 63 11.73 -2.82 -20.76
CA VAL A 63 10.68 -3.22 -19.81
C VAL A 63 11.05 -2.83 -18.38
N THR A 64 12.33 -2.99 -18.00
CA THR A 64 12.85 -2.55 -16.70
C THR A 64 12.62 -1.06 -16.48
N LEU A 65 12.97 -0.22 -17.46
CA LEU A 65 12.74 1.23 -17.38
C LEU A 65 11.26 1.57 -17.24
N TRP A 66 10.39 0.88 -17.98
CA TRP A 66 8.94 1.08 -17.89
C TRP A 66 8.38 0.69 -16.51
N LEU A 67 8.85 -0.42 -15.93
CA LEU A 67 8.48 -0.83 -14.57
C LEU A 67 9.02 0.12 -13.49
N ASP A 68 10.22 0.68 -13.69
CA ASP A 68 10.78 1.68 -12.78
C ASP A 68 9.95 2.97 -12.81
N GLN A 69 9.57 3.46 -14.00
CA GLN A 69 8.67 4.61 -14.14
C GLN A 69 7.31 4.38 -13.48
N LEU A 70 6.76 3.16 -13.63
CA LEU A 70 5.54 2.77 -12.95
C LEU A 70 5.68 2.77 -11.43
N ARG A 71 6.80 2.26 -10.91
CA ARG A 71 7.08 2.26 -9.48
C ARG A 71 7.20 3.68 -8.93
N ASP A 72 7.93 4.55 -9.62
CA ASP A 72 8.12 5.94 -9.21
C ASP A 72 6.76 6.68 -9.17
N ALA A 73 5.95 6.56 -10.22
CA ALA A 73 4.61 7.14 -10.24
C ALA A 73 3.67 6.55 -9.17
N SER A 74 3.86 5.29 -8.80
CA SER A 74 3.08 4.65 -7.74
C SER A 74 3.45 5.16 -6.34
N TYR A 75 4.73 5.45 -6.09
CA TYR A 75 5.16 6.07 -4.85
C TYR A 75 4.68 7.51 -4.72
N ASP A 76 4.78 8.30 -5.79
CA ASP A 76 4.19 9.65 -5.84
C ASP A 76 2.69 9.60 -5.48
N MET A 77 1.98 8.57 -5.94
CA MET A 77 0.57 8.36 -5.65
C MET A 77 0.29 7.97 -4.20
N GLU A 78 1.08 7.05 -3.64
CA GLU A 78 0.97 6.65 -2.25
C GLU A 78 1.14 7.86 -1.32
N ASP A 79 2.15 8.69 -1.57
CA ASP A 79 2.40 9.92 -0.81
C ASP A 79 1.20 10.88 -0.83
N VAL A 80 0.58 11.07 -2.01
CA VAL A 80 -0.60 11.95 -2.16
C VAL A 80 -1.85 11.38 -1.51
N LEU A 81 -2.04 10.06 -1.57
CA LEU A 81 -3.15 9.40 -0.89
C LEU A 81 -3.00 9.47 0.65
N ASP A 82 -1.79 9.28 1.16
CA ASP A 82 -1.49 9.39 2.58
C ASP A 82 -1.64 10.83 3.09
N GLU A 83 -1.20 11.83 2.31
CA GLU A 83 -1.46 13.25 2.57
C GLU A 83 -2.97 13.52 2.66
N TRP A 84 -3.75 13.01 1.70
CA TRP A 84 -5.21 13.17 1.71
C TRP A 84 -5.89 12.48 2.89
N ILE A 85 -5.49 11.26 3.25
CA ILE A 85 -6.01 10.53 4.42
C ILE A 85 -5.72 11.33 5.70
N THR A 86 -4.50 11.86 5.81
CA THR A 86 -4.05 12.65 6.96
C THR A 86 -4.83 13.94 7.09
N GLU A 87 -4.96 14.70 6.01
CA GLU A 87 -5.74 15.95 6.00
C GLU A 87 -7.22 15.68 6.27
N THR A 88 -7.78 14.61 5.70
CA THR A 88 -9.13 14.14 6.01
C THR A 88 -9.35 13.92 7.51
N ARG A 89 -8.41 13.25 8.19
CA ARG A 89 -8.52 12.98 9.63
C ARG A 89 -8.41 14.25 10.46
N LYS A 90 -7.52 15.18 10.10
CA LYS A 90 -7.38 16.47 10.80
C LYS A 90 -8.69 17.25 10.78
N LEU A 91 -9.40 17.25 9.65
CA LEU A 91 -10.69 17.92 9.52
C LEU A 91 -11.77 17.30 10.41
N GLN A 92 -11.81 15.97 10.53
CA GLN A 92 -12.74 15.28 11.42
C GLN A 92 -12.46 15.53 12.91
N LEU A 93 -11.22 15.84 13.28
CA LEU A 93 -10.84 16.18 14.66
C LEU A 93 -11.13 17.64 15.01
N ASP A 94 -11.02 18.55 14.04
CA ASP A 94 -11.36 19.99 14.23
C ASP A 94 -12.88 20.25 14.24
N GLU A 95 -13.68 19.36 13.63
CA GLU A 95 -15.15 19.39 13.65
C GLU A 95 -15.76 18.72 14.90
N GLY A 96 -14.95 18.06 15.75
CA GLY A 96 -15.38 17.33 16.95
C GLY A 96 -15.64 18.20 18.19
N ARG A 97 -15.93 19.50 18.00
CA ARG A 97 -16.26 20.44 19.07
C ARG A 97 -17.40 21.34 18.60
N ASP A 98 -18.59 20.75 18.50
CA ASP A 98 -19.85 21.32 19.00
C ASP A 98 -21.01 20.38 18.64
N ASP A 99 -21.92 20.22 19.60
CA ASP A 99 -23.04 19.30 19.63
C ASP A 99 -24.05 19.47 18.47
N ASP A 100 -24.74 18.37 18.15
CA ASP A 100 -26.10 18.27 17.60
C ASP A 100 -26.56 19.35 16.60
N ASP A 101 -26.59 19.06 15.30
CA ASP A 101 -27.81 19.09 14.46
C ASP A 101 -27.49 18.72 13.00
N ALA A 102 -28.31 17.86 12.40
CA ALA A 102 -28.13 17.29 11.06
C ALA A 102 -28.43 18.27 9.91
N ASN A 103 -28.18 19.58 10.08
CA ASN A 103 -28.52 20.59 9.08
C ASN A 103 -27.49 21.73 8.93
N ALA A 104 -26.30 21.60 9.53
CA ALA A 104 -25.28 22.66 9.50
C ALA A 104 -24.49 22.77 8.17
N PHE A 105 -24.47 21.72 7.34
CA PHE A 105 -23.63 21.67 6.14
C PHE A 105 -24.08 22.62 5.00
N VAL A 106 -25.37 22.99 4.96
CA VAL A 106 -25.95 23.86 3.92
C VAL A 106 -25.84 25.35 4.28
N THR A 107 -25.64 25.68 5.56
CA THR A 107 -25.59 27.08 6.03
C THR A 107 -24.24 27.76 5.74
N LEU A 108 -23.17 26.99 5.48
CA LEU A 108 -21.81 27.51 5.31
C LEU A 108 -21.48 28.04 3.90
N LEU A 109 -22.32 27.79 2.89
CA LEU A 109 -22.05 28.19 1.50
C LEU A 109 -23.02 29.25 0.94
N THR A 110 -24.01 29.70 1.71
CA THR A 110 -25.12 30.52 1.18
C THR A 110 -25.27 31.90 1.82
N LYS A 111 -24.20 32.45 2.42
CA LYS A 111 -24.20 33.86 2.81
C LYS A 111 -23.07 34.60 2.12
N VAL A 112 -23.37 35.01 0.89
CA VAL A 112 -22.60 35.97 0.12
C VAL A 112 -22.26 37.17 1.00
N CYS A 113 -20.97 37.53 1.00
CA CYS A 113 -20.41 38.74 1.58
C CYS A 113 -21.23 39.97 1.21
N TYR A 114 -21.72 40.73 2.19
CA TYR A 114 -21.89 42.17 2.01
C TYR A 114 -21.61 42.92 3.32
N PHE A 115 -20.62 43.81 3.21
CA PHE A 115 -20.57 45.13 3.86
C PHE A 115 -20.36 45.22 5.39
N PHE A 116 -19.13 45.64 5.75
CA PHE A 116 -18.63 46.32 6.97
C PHE A 116 -17.57 45.58 7.84
N PRO A 117 -16.53 46.31 8.32
CA PRO A 117 -15.31 45.75 8.90
C PRO A 117 -15.35 45.70 10.44
N ALA A 118 -15.06 44.53 11.02
CA ALA A 118 -14.48 44.40 12.35
C ALA A 118 -13.85 43.00 12.47
N ALA A 119 -12.79 42.91 13.25
CA ALA A 119 -11.75 41.88 13.20
C ALA A 119 -12.20 40.40 13.30
N SER A 120 -11.67 39.62 12.35
CA SER A 120 -10.98 38.34 12.55
C SER A 120 -11.70 37.18 13.24
N ASN A 121 -12.28 36.27 12.45
CA ASN A 121 -11.83 34.86 12.39
C ASN A 121 -12.39 34.03 11.20
N CYS A 122 -12.69 34.65 10.05
CA CYS A 122 -13.15 33.93 8.84
C CYS A 122 -12.02 33.37 7.95
N PHE A 123 -10.79 33.26 8.45
CA PHE A 123 -9.64 32.77 7.67
C PHE A 123 -9.49 31.24 7.64
N GLY A 124 -10.34 30.49 8.34
CA GLY A 124 -10.28 29.02 8.38
C GLY A 124 -10.67 28.35 7.05
N GLY A 125 -11.73 28.81 6.40
CA GLY A 125 -12.27 28.16 5.19
C GLY A 125 -11.37 28.23 3.96
N PHE A 126 -10.63 29.33 3.77
CA PHE A 126 -9.72 29.49 2.63
C PHE A 126 -8.51 28.55 2.70
N LYS A 127 -7.99 28.26 3.90
CA LYS A 127 -6.85 27.33 4.05
C LYS A 127 -7.24 25.90 3.65
N GLN A 128 -8.43 25.46 4.07
CA GLN A 128 -8.94 24.12 3.76
C GLN A 128 -9.23 23.94 2.26
N LEU A 129 -9.76 24.97 1.61
CA LEU A 129 -9.96 25.01 0.15
C LEU A 129 -8.64 24.96 -0.63
N SER A 130 -7.64 25.73 -0.22
CA SER A 130 -6.32 25.72 -0.87
C SER A 130 -5.62 24.37 -0.76
N LEU A 131 -5.71 23.69 0.40
CA LEU A 131 -5.16 22.34 0.59
C LEU A 131 -5.87 21.31 -0.31
N ARG A 132 -7.22 21.35 -0.37
CA ARG A 132 -7.99 20.47 -1.27
C ARG A 132 -7.63 20.70 -2.73
N HIS A 133 -7.41 21.96 -3.12
CA HIS A 133 -6.98 22.28 -4.48
C HIS A 133 -5.55 21.78 -4.77
N ASP A 134 -4.62 21.92 -3.82
CA ASP A 134 -3.24 21.43 -3.99
C ASP A 134 -3.21 19.91 -4.20
N ILE A 135 -3.92 19.14 -3.36
CA ILE A 135 -4.05 17.69 -3.52
C ILE A 135 -4.73 17.33 -4.86
N ALA A 136 -5.74 18.09 -5.30
CA ALA A 136 -6.36 17.88 -6.61
C ALA A 136 -5.37 18.01 -7.77
N VAL A 137 -4.52 19.03 -7.70
CA VAL A 137 -3.49 19.29 -8.72
C VAL A 137 -2.49 18.12 -8.74
N LYS A 138 -2.03 17.66 -7.57
CA LYS A 138 -1.15 16.49 -7.47
C LYS A 138 -1.79 15.22 -8.05
N ILE A 139 -3.06 14.95 -7.73
CA ILE A 139 -3.80 13.80 -8.30
C ILE A 139 -3.86 13.89 -9.83
N ARG A 140 -4.13 15.07 -10.38
CA ARG A 140 -4.15 15.28 -11.83
C ARG A 140 -2.78 15.03 -12.46
N GLU A 141 -1.71 15.55 -11.86
CA GLU A 141 -0.34 15.32 -12.35
C GLU A 141 0.02 13.82 -12.36
N ILE A 142 -0.35 13.08 -11.32
CA ILE A 142 -0.13 11.63 -11.25
C ILE A 142 -0.99 10.90 -12.29
N SER A 143 -2.24 11.31 -12.47
CA SER A 143 -3.15 10.76 -13.49
C SER A 143 -2.56 10.88 -14.89
N GLU A 144 -2.02 12.05 -15.24
CA GLU A 144 -1.34 12.29 -16.51
C GLU A 144 -0.06 11.44 -16.65
N LYS A 145 0.79 11.35 -15.61
CA LYS A 145 1.97 10.47 -15.63
C LYS A 145 1.57 9.00 -15.87
N LEU A 146 0.53 8.54 -15.19
CA LEU A 146 0.08 7.14 -15.29
C LEU A 146 -0.57 6.84 -16.65
N ASP A 147 -1.27 7.80 -17.26
CA ASP A 147 -1.73 7.69 -18.66
C ASP A 147 -0.57 7.45 -19.61
N GLU A 148 0.51 8.22 -19.49
CA GLU A 148 1.66 8.06 -20.37
C GLU A 148 2.29 6.67 -20.23
N ILE A 149 2.37 6.18 -19.00
CA ILE A 149 2.87 4.83 -18.70
C ILE A 149 1.94 3.77 -19.29
N ALA A 150 0.63 3.94 -19.12
CA ALA A 150 -0.39 3.05 -19.68
C ALA A 150 -0.38 3.07 -21.22
N ALA A 151 -0.17 4.22 -21.86
CA ALA A 151 -0.07 4.32 -23.32
C ALA A 151 1.22 3.71 -23.87
N ARG A 152 2.33 3.76 -23.12
CA ARG A 152 3.59 3.09 -23.50
C ARG A 152 3.49 1.57 -23.41
N LYS A 153 2.58 1.04 -22.58
CA LYS A 153 2.30 -0.40 -22.42
C LYS A 153 2.17 -1.12 -23.76
N ASP A 154 1.43 -0.51 -24.70
CA ASP A 154 1.08 -1.12 -25.98
C ASP A 154 2.31 -1.35 -26.89
N ARG A 155 3.43 -0.68 -26.63
CA ARG A 155 4.67 -0.84 -27.40
C ARG A 155 5.42 -2.14 -27.09
N PHE A 156 5.13 -2.75 -25.95
CA PHE A 156 5.86 -3.92 -25.46
C PHE A 156 5.22 -5.25 -25.82
N ASN A 157 4.02 -5.23 -26.42
CA ASN A 157 3.22 -6.41 -26.73
C ASN A 157 3.20 -7.40 -25.54
N PHE A 158 2.86 -6.87 -24.36
CA PHE A 158 2.72 -7.71 -23.18
C PHE A 158 1.55 -8.70 -23.35
N VAL A 159 1.71 -9.89 -22.80
CA VAL A 159 0.62 -10.87 -22.74
C VAL A 159 -0.26 -10.49 -21.56
N GLU A 160 -1.51 -10.09 -21.84
CA GLU A 160 -2.49 -9.82 -20.79
C GLU A 160 -2.85 -11.13 -20.09
N ASN A 161 -2.69 -11.16 -18.77
CA ASN A 161 -3.11 -12.29 -17.97
C ASN A 161 -4.60 -12.13 -17.63
N VAL A 162 -5.46 -12.27 -18.65
CA VAL A 162 -6.89 -11.93 -18.56
C VAL A 162 -7.62 -12.86 -17.57
N ILE A 163 -7.28 -14.14 -17.54
CA ILE A 163 -7.78 -15.10 -16.55
C ILE A 163 -6.77 -16.24 -16.53
N ASN A 164 -5.77 -16.20 -15.65
CA ASN A 164 -5.22 -17.43 -15.10
C ASN A 164 -4.61 -17.08 -13.74
N SER A 165 -5.14 -17.74 -12.72
CA SER A 165 -4.51 -17.94 -11.42
C SER A 165 -3.19 -18.71 -11.57
N VAL A 166 -2.22 -18.15 -12.29
CA VAL A 166 -0.89 -18.75 -12.36
C VAL A 166 -0.19 -18.35 -11.08
N LYS A 167 -0.16 -19.35 -10.18
CA LYS A 167 0.72 -19.51 -9.03
C LYS A 167 1.67 -18.32 -8.86
N LYS A 168 1.41 -17.49 -7.82
CA LYS A 168 2.48 -16.82 -7.05
C LYS A 168 3.70 -17.74 -7.10
N PRO A 169 4.94 -17.27 -7.36
CA PRO A 169 6.11 -18.13 -7.23
C PRO A 169 5.97 -18.78 -5.86
N GLU A 170 5.61 -20.06 -5.86
CA GLU A 170 5.31 -20.78 -4.64
C GLU A 170 6.68 -20.84 -4.03
N ARG A 171 6.92 -20.01 -3.00
CA ARG A 171 8.13 -20.07 -2.21
C ARG A 171 8.34 -21.55 -1.96
N GLU A 172 9.41 -22.11 -2.52
CA GLU A 172 9.65 -23.54 -2.44
C GLU A 172 9.47 -23.92 -0.98
N ARG A 173 8.44 -24.72 -0.71
CA ARG A 173 8.13 -25.09 0.67
C ARG A 173 9.33 -25.87 1.13
N THR A 174 9.96 -25.39 2.19
CA THR A 174 11.05 -26.11 2.82
C THR A 174 10.49 -27.46 3.28
N ILE A 175 11.03 -28.54 2.73
CA ILE A 175 10.69 -29.91 3.13
C ILE A 175 11.10 -30.12 4.59
N SER A 176 10.33 -30.86 5.38
CA SER A 176 10.63 -31.17 6.79
C SER A 176 11.73 -32.21 6.98
N LEU A 177 12.28 -32.73 5.89
CA LEU A 177 13.29 -33.79 5.89
C LEU A 177 14.70 -33.17 5.81
N ILE A 178 15.51 -33.46 6.81
CA ILE A 178 16.94 -33.17 6.86
C ILE A 178 17.68 -34.49 7.07
N ASP A 179 18.83 -34.65 6.44
CA ASP A 179 19.81 -35.65 6.84
C ASP A 179 20.64 -35.12 8.01
N GLU A 180 20.33 -35.55 9.23
CA GLU A 180 21.03 -35.09 10.44
C GLU A 180 22.54 -35.42 10.40
N GLY A 181 22.95 -36.45 9.66
CA GLY A 181 24.35 -36.82 9.49
C GLY A 181 25.17 -35.81 8.67
N GLU A 182 24.51 -34.98 7.87
CA GLU A 182 25.16 -33.93 7.08
C GLU A 182 25.32 -32.62 7.88
N VAL A 183 24.61 -32.45 9.00
CA VAL A 183 24.65 -31.22 9.80
C VAL A 183 25.77 -31.26 10.83
N CYS A 184 26.78 -30.42 10.62
CA CYS A 184 27.93 -30.31 11.51
C CYS A 184 27.88 -29.05 12.38
N GLY A 185 28.29 -29.16 13.65
CA GLY A 185 28.61 -28.01 14.51
C GLY A 185 27.41 -27.16 14.97
N ARG A 186 26.20 -27.72 14.99
CA ARG A 186 24.96 -27.03 15.41
C ARG A 186 24.34 -27.58 16.70
N VAL A 187 25.09 -28.40 17.43
CA VAL A 187 24.60 -29.10 18.63
C VAL A 187 24.26 -28.11 19.75
N ASP A 188 25.12 -27.12 19.95
CA ASP A 188 24.94 -26.13 21.02
C ASP A 188 23.72 -25.24 20.73
N GLU A 189 23.55 -24.74 19.50
CA GLU A 189 22.40 -23.93 19.13
C GLU A 189 21.09 -24.72 19.14
N LYS A 190 21.13 -26.02 18.80
CA LYS A 190 19.97 -26.91 18.93
C LYS A 190 19.55 -27.03 20.39
N ASN A 191 20.50 -27.29 21.29
CA ASN A 191 20.22 -27.47 22.72
C ASN A 191 19.72 -26.17 23.37
N GLU A 192 20.25 -25.01 22.98
CA GLU A 192 19.77 -23.70 23.43
C GLU A 192 18.33 -23.43 22.96
N LEU A 193 17.99 -23.83 21.73
CA LEU A 193 16.64 -23.70 21.20
C LEU A 193 15.68 -24.63 21.95
N LEU A 194 16.08 -25.88 22.21
CA LEU A 194 15.29 -26.83 23.00
C LEU A 194 15.08 -26.36 24.44
N SER A 195 16.11 -25.82 25.09
CA SER A 195 15.96 -25.29 26.46
C SER A 195 14.92 -24.16 26.50
N LYS A 196 14.96 -23.26 25.53
CA LYS A 196 13.95 -22.18 25.38
C LYS A 196 12.55 -22.72 25.10
N LEU A 197 12.41 -23.80 24.34
CA LEU A 197 11.11 -24.44 24.09
C LEU A 197 10.55 -25.16 25.33
N CYS A 198 11.43 -25.78 26.11
CA CYS A 198 11.09 -26.54 27.31
C CYS A 198 11.00 -25.68 28.58
N GLU A 199 11.33 -24.39 28.52
CA GLU A 199 11.13 -23.44 29.60
C GLU A 199 9.62 -23.26 29.88
N SER A 200 9.09 -24.13 30.74
CA SER A 200 7.73 -24.03 31.26
C SER A 200 7.66 -22.83 32.21
N SER A 201 7.26 -21.66 31.71
CA SER A 201 6.91 -20.57 32.60
C SER A 201 5.59 -20.93 33.27
N GLU A 202 5.62 -21.34 34.53
CA GLU A 202 4.41 -21.50 35.36
C GLU A 202 3.69 -20.13 35.59
N GLN A 203 4.23 -19.04 35.06
CA GLN A 203 3.81 -17.66 35.33
C GLN A 203 3.39 -16.81 34.11
N GLN A 204 3.52 -17.28 32.86
CA GLN A 204 3.00 -16.54 31.69
C GLN A 204 1.92 -17.33 30.94
N LYS A 205 0.66 -16.91 31.11
CA LYS A 205 -0.50 -17.35 30.30
C LYS A 205 -0.47 -16.68 28.91
N GLY A 206 0.54 -16.97 28.09
CA GLY A 206 0.72 -16.39 26.75
C GLY A 206 1.26 -17.38 25.71
N LEU A 207 1.15 -17.03 24.43
CA LEU A 207 1.76 -17.79 23.33
C LEU A 207 3.29 -17.64 23.39
N HIS A 208 4.02 -18.75 23.48
CA HIS A 208 5.48 -18.75 23.45
C HIS A 208 5.99 -18.72 22.00
N VAL A 209 6.72 -17.67 21.62
CA VAL A 209 7.20 -17.44 20.26
C VAL A 209 8.71 -17.30 20.25
N ILE A 210 9.40 -18.13 19.47
CA ILE A 210 10.84 -18.07 19.24
C ILE A 210 11.10 -17.63 17.79
N SER A 211 11.94 -16.61 17.61
CA SER A 211 12.31 -16.08 16.30
C SER A 211 13.74 -16.43 15.92
N LEU A 212 13.95 -17.04 14.75
CA LEU A 212 15.27 -17.32 14.17
C LEU A 212 15.59 -16.29 13.08
N VAL A 213 16.65 -15.50 13.27
CA VAL A 213 17.02 -14.38 12.40
C VAL A 213 18.45 -14.52 11.92
N GLY A 214 18.72 -14.14 10.68
CA GLY A 214 20.04 -14.25 10.05
C GLY A 214 19.97 -14.18 8.53
N LEU A 215 21.14 -14.09 7.89
CA LEU A 215 21.28 -14.00 6.43
C LEU A 215 20.72 -15.23 5.70
N GLY A 216 20.42 -15.08 4.41
CA GLY A 216 20.00 -16.19 3.55
C GLY A 216 21.07 -17.29 3.49
N GLY A 217 20.65 -18.57 3.44
CA GLY A 217 21.57 -19.70 3.35
C GLY A 217 22.30 -20.10 4.64
N ILE A 218 22.14 -19.35 5.74
CA ILE A 218 22.86 -19.63 7.00
C ILE A 218 22.39 -20.89 7.76
N GLY A 219 21.31 -21.54 7.31
CA GLY A 219 20.77 -22.74 7.95
C GLY A 219 19.71 -22.50 9.03
N LYS A 220 18.99 -21.37 9.02
CA LYS A 220 17.88 -21.10 9.97
C LYS A 220 16.81 -22.19 9.96
N THR A 221 16.37 -22.55 8.75
CA THR A 221 15.39 -23.62 8.55
C THR A 221 15.95 -24.96 9.01
N THR A 222 17.23 -25.22 8.74
CA THR A 222 17.94 -26.43 9.17
C THR A 222 17.91 -26.58 10.69
N LEU A 223 18.24 -25.51 11.42
CA LEU A 223 18.23 -25.50 12.88
C LEU A 223 16.81 -25.69 13.46
N ALA A 224 15.81 -25.02 12.88
CA ALA A 224 14.41 -25.17 13.32
C ALA A 224 13.92 -26.62 13.19
N GLN A 225 14.27 -27.27 12.07
CA GLN A 225 13.88 -28.64 11.79
C GLN A 225 14.65 -29.65 12.64
N LEU A 226 15.93 -29.42 12.93
CA LEU A 226 16.70 -30.24 13.88
C LEU A 226 16.14 -30.21 15.30
N ALA A 227 15.60 -29.07 15.74
CA ALA A 227 14.93 -28.98 17.02
C ALA A 227 13.54 -29.65 16.99
N TYR A 228 12.80 -29.51 15.89
CA TYR A 228 11.45 -30.08 15.75
C TYR A 228 11.43 -31.61 15.62
N ASN A 229 12.38 -32.17 14.87
CA ASN A 229 12.53 -33.62 14.67
C ASN A 229 13.31 -34.30 15.81
N ASN A 230 13.60 -33.59 16.90
CA ASN A 230 14.28 -34.20 18.04
C ASN A 230 13.33 -35.17 18.75
N ASP A 231 13.71 -36.44 18.80
CA ASP A 231 12.94 -37.50 19.49
C ASP A 231 13.18 -37.52 21.02
N GLU A 232 14.13 -36.73 21.52
CA GLU A 232 14.45 -36.52 22.94
C GLU A 232 13.77 -35.27 23.52
#